data_AF-A0A3G9J4F7-F1
#
_entry.id   AF-A0A3G9J4F7-F1
#
_cell.length_a   1.000
_cell.length_b   1.000
_cell.length_c   1.000
_cell.angle_alpha   90.00
_cell.angle_beta   90.00
_cell.angle_gamma   90.00
#
_symmetry.space_group_name_H-M   'P 1'
#
loop_
_entity.id
_entity.type
_entity.pdbx_description
1 polymer ?
#
loop_
_entity_poly.entity_id
_entity_poly.type
_entity_poly.pdbx_seq_one_letter_code
_entity_poly.pdbx_strand_id
1 'polypeptide(L)'
;MPRIAAAAGVGYAVLASVYAGFGWDAHAYWSAWHGPMYSAAPGQPGAFLYSPVFAEFLWPLAQLPFWLFSLVFSVASAVSIWWLLKPVQGELRWLLLLAAAPEIASGNVFAELGVVAALGVRFPALWAVAALTKPSVCLGPVWSALRRDWRPVAIAVCATALVAGVSYLAAPGQWHAWLGFLRRNGSAASGAVGSPLVPGVLFRLPISLALLWWGRRRPDVVPVAMMLATPVFGISAAVMLFAIPRLRLVGSRTAPAR
;
A
#
# COMPACT_ATOMS: atom_id res chain seq x y z
N MET A 1 -18.42 -19.28 -1.82
CA MET A 1 -17.34 -18.40 -2.31
C MET A 1 -16.45 -17.81 -1.19
N PRO A 2 -16.94 -17.10 -0.16
CA PRO A 2 -16.05 -16.46 0.82
C PRO A 2 -15.25 -17.44 1.70
N ARG A 3 -15.82 -18.61 2.00
CA ARG A 3 -15.10 -19.70 2.71
C ARG A 3 -13.93 -20.27 1.89
N ILE A 4 -14.07 -20.34 0.57
CA ILE A 4 -12.98 -20.79 -0.33
C ILE A 4 -11.85 -19.76 -0.33
N ALA A 5 -12.18 -18.47 -0.43
CA ALA A 5 -11.19 -17.40 -0.34
C ALA A 5 -10.45 -17.38 1.00
N ALA A 6 -11.17 -17.61 2.10
CA ALA A 6 -10.58 -17.73 3.44
C ALA A 6 -9.60 -18.92 3.52
N ALA A 7 -10.03 -20.11 3.07
CA ALA A 7 -9.17 -21.29 3.06
C ALA A 7 -7.94 -21.11 2.15
N ALA A 8 -8.12 -20.52 0.97
CA ALA A 8 -7.02 -20.21 0.04
C ALA A 8 -6.03 -19.19 0.61
N GLY A 9 -6.53 -18.14 1.28
CA GLY A 9 -5.69 -17.14 1.95
C GLY A 9 -4.85 -17.75 3.06
N VAL A 10 -5.46 -18.54 3.94
CA VAL A 10 -4.73 -19.26 5.02
C VAL A 10 -3.72 -20.26 4.42
N GLY A 11 -4.14 -21.07 3.46
CA GLY A 11 -3.26 -22.04 2.81
C GLY A 11 -2.06 -21.37 2.14
N TYR A 12 -2.27 -20.27 1.42
CA TYR A 12 -1.19 -19.49 0.84
C TYR A 12 -0.26 -18.91 1.91
N ALA A 13 -0.80 -18.32 2.99
CA ALA A 13 0.01 -17.75 4.06
C ALA A 13 0.91 -18.81 4.72
N VAL A 14 0.38 -20.02 4.97
CA VAL A 14 1.15 -21.14 5.52
C VAL A 14 2.24 -21.57 4.54
N LEU A 15 1.90 -21.83 3.28
CA LEU A 15 2.87 -22.27 2.27
C LEU A 15 3.97 -21.21 2.06
N ALA A 16 3.59 -19.94 1.89
CA ALA A 16 4.54 -18.84 1.73
C ALA A 16 5.46 -18.71 2.95
N SER A 17 4.94 -18.84 4.18
CA SER A 17 5.76 -18.80 5.39
C SER A 17 6.72 -19.98 5.50
N VAL A 18 6.35 -21.17 5.02
CA VAL A 18 7.23 -22.34 4.98
C VAL A 18 8.36 -22.15 3.96
N TYR A 19 8.07 -21.60 2.79
CA TYR A 19 9.07 -21.45 1.71
C TYR A 19 9.94 -20.20 1.82
N ALA A 20 9.36 -19.06 2.23
CA ALA A 20 10.03 -17.76 2.25
C ALA A 20 10.32 -17.23 3.66
N GLY A 21 9.84 -17.93 4.70
CA GLY A 21 9.88 -17.45 6.09
C GLY A 21 8.75 -16.48 6.41
N PHE A 22 8.37 -16.39 7.68
CA PHE A 22 7.40 -15.39 8.15
C PHE A 22 7.98 -13.98 8.02
N GLY A 23 7.17 -13.01 7.59
CA GLY A 23 7.61 -11.64 7.37
C GLY A 23 8.44 -11.45 6.11
N TRP A 24 8.24 -12.25 5.06
CA TRP A 24 9.10 -12.23 3.86
C TRP A 24 9.16 -10.87 3.16
N ASP A 25 8.07 -10.09 3.19
CA ASP A 25 8.08 -8.72 2.65
C ASP A 25 8.69 -7.74 3.65
N ALA A 26 8.41 -7.90 4.96
CA ALA A 26 9.02 -7.12 6.02
C ALA A 26 10.55 -7.32 6.11
N HIS A 27 11.07 -8.46 5.65
CA HIS A 27 12.50 -8.72 5.57
C HIS A 27 13.22 -7.68 4.72
N ALA A 28 12.62 -7.23 3.61
CA ALA A 28 13.20 -6.16 2.78
C ALA A 28 13.33 -4.82 3.54
N TYR A 29 12.44 -4.57 4.51
CA TYR A 29 12.43 -3.34 5.31
C TYR A 29 13.52 -3.40 6.39
N TRP A 30 13.63 -4.55 7.04
CA TRP A 30 14.67 -4.81 8.03
C TRP A 30 16.07 -4.83 7.39
N SER A 31 16.23 -5.51 6.26
CA SER A 31 17.51 -5.63 5.56
C SER A 31 18.02 -4.32 4.99
N ALA A 32 17.14 -3.33 4.78
CA ALA A 32 17.54 -2.00 4.30
C ALA A 32 18.60 -1.34 5.20
N TRP A 33 18.61 -1.66 6.50
CA TRP A 33 19.59 -1.14 7.46
C TRP A 33 20.70 -2.14 7.84
N HIS A 34 20.69 -3.34 7.26
CA HIS A 34 21.69 -4.40 7.51
C HIS A 34 22.41 -4.84 6.23
N GLY A 35 22.21 -4.10 5.13
CA GLY A 35 22.78 -4.39 3.83
C GLY A 35 22.64 -3.22 2.86
N PRO A 36 23.10 -3.36 1.62
CA PRO A 36 23.04 -2.29 0.63
C PRO A 36 21.60 -2.02 0.19
N MET A 37 21.11 -0.80 0.45
CA MET A 37 19.82 -0.32 -0.08
C MET A 37 19.86 -0.22 -1.62
N TYR A 38 18.70 -0.43 -2.26
CA TYR A 38 18.50 -0.21 -3.70
C TYR A 38 19.41 -1.05 -4.63
N SER A 39 19.86 -2.20 -4.13
CA SER A 39 20.73 -3.14 -4.85
C SER A 39 19.94 -4.21 -5.64
N ALA A 40 18.76 -4.61 -5.16
CA ALA A 40 17.92 -5.63 -5.78
C ALA A 40 16.76 -5.02 -6.57
N ALA A 41 16.49 -5.58 -7.77
CA ALA A 41 15.42 -5.13 -8.65
C ALA A 41 14.01 -5.46 -8.11
N PRO A 42 12.96 -4.72 -8.52
CA PRO A 42 11.58 -5.03 -8.13
C PRO A 42 11.20 -6.50 -8.40
N GLY A 43 10.58 -7.14 -7.41
CA GLY A 43 10.18 -8.55 -7.48
C GLY A 43 11.27 -9.55 -7.06
N GLN A 44 12.50 -9.09 -6.84
CA GLN A 44 13.55 -9.92 -6.24
C GLN A 44 13.40 -10.00 -4.71
N PRO A 45 13.78 -11.14 -4.08
CA PRO A 45 13.80 -11.26 -2.62
C PRO A 45 14.62 -10.15 -1.95
N GLY A 46 14.08 -9.56 -0.88
CA GLY A 46 14.75 -8.50 -0.12
C GLY A 46 14.84 -7.13 -0.83
N ALA A 47 14.17 -6.94 -1.97
CA ALA A 47 14.21 -5.67 -2.70
C ALA A 47 13.51 -4.53 -1.93
N PHE A 48 14.30 -3.60 -1.42
CA PHE A 48 13.78 -2.37 -0.80
C PHE A 48 13.46 -1.32 -1.87
N LEU A 49 12.16 -1.04 -2.07
CA LEU A 49 11.65 -0.20 -3.16
C LEU A 49 11.20 1.21 -2.72
N TYR A 50 11.28 1.49 -1.42
CA TYR A 50 10.62 2.62 -0.79
C TYR A 50 11.55 3.84 -0.70
N SER A 51 10.96 5.03 -0.51
CA SER A 51 11.74 6.26 -0.39
C SER A 51 12.62 6.28 0.87
N PRO A 52 13.65 7.15 0.91
CA PRO A 52 14.47 7.33 2.11
C PRO A 52 13.67 7.73 3.36
N VAL A 53 12.55 8.45 3.23
CA VAL A 53 11.65 8.76 4.36
C VAL A 53 11.20 7.48 5.05
N PHE A 54 10.80 6.47 4.26
CA PHE A 54 10.35 5.21 4.84
C PHE A 54 11.53 4.47 5.47
N ALA A 55 12.71 4.48 4.85
CA ALA A 55 13.91 3.90 5.45
C ALA A 55 14.22 4.56 6.81
N GLU A 56 14.25 5.89 6.89
CA GLU A 56 14.48 6.64 8.13
C GLU A 56 13.45 6.32 9.22
N PHE A 57 12.16 6.24 8.85
CA PHE A 57 11.11 5.81 9.77
C PHE A 57 11.33 4.39 10.30
N LEU A 58 11.85 3.49 9.47
CA LEU A 58 12.14 2.10 9.84
C LEU A 58 13.39 1.95 10.70
N TRP A 59 14.35 2.90 10.65
CA TRP A 59 15.64 2.79 11.33
C TRP A 59 15.55 2.36 12.80
N PRO A 60 14.71 2.97 13.68
CA PRO A 60 14.64 2.56 15.07
C PRO A 60 14.06 1.15 15.23
N LEU A 61 13.09 0.76 14.39
CA LEU A 61 12.51 -0.58 14.41
C LEU A 61 13.51 -1.62 13.90
N ALA A 62 14.31 -1.28 12.90
CA ALA A 62 15.30 -2.17 12.30
C ALA A 62 16.36 -2.62 13.33
N GLN A 63 16.57 -1.87 14.41
CA GLN A 63 17.50 -2.29 15.47
C GLN A 63 17.02 -3.53 16.25
N LEU A 64 15.75 -3.91 16.11
CA LEU A 64 15.20 -5.12 16.71
C LEU A 64 15.68 -6.38 15.94
N PRO A 65 15.78 -7.53 16.63
CA PRO A 65 15.86 -8.82 15.95
C PRO A 65 14.71 -8.98 14.93
N PHE A 66 15.01 -9.61 13.79
CA PHE A 66 14.06 -9.70 12.67
C PHE A 66 12.67 -10.22 13.06
N TRP A 67 12.57 -11.18 13.98
CA TRP A 67 11.27 -11.73 14.41
C TRP A 67 10.39 -10.70 15.16
N LEU A 68 10.99 -9.78 15.92
CA LEU A 68 10.25 -8.68 16.55
C LEU A 68 9.87 -7.63 15.52
N PHE A 69 10.79 -7.31 14.61
CA PHE A 69 10.53 -6.40 13.51
C PHE A 69 9.34 -6.87 12.67
N SER A 70 9.34 -8.14 12.24
CA SER A 70 8.25 -8.72 11.45
C SER A 70 6.94 -8.76 12.23
N LEU A 71 6.98 -9.10 13.53
CA LEU A 71 5.80 -9.08 14.39
C LEU A 71 5.13 -7.69 14.45
N VAL A 72 5.91 -6.61 14.51
CA VAL A 72 5.38 -5.23 14.50
C VAL A 72 4.56 -4.98 13.24
N PHE A 73 5.09 -5.35 12.08
CA PHE A 73 4.38 -5.19 10.80
C PHE A 73 3.16 -6.08 10.70
N SER A 74 3.26 -7.36 11.09
CA SER A 74 2.12 -8.28 11.09
C SER A 74 0.98 -7.81 12.01
N VAL A 75 1.31 -7.30 13.19
CA VAL A 75 0.33 -6.74 14.14
C VAL A 75 -0.29 -5.47 13.55
N ALA A 76 0.52 -4.58 12.96
CA ALA A 76 0.01 -3.38 12.29
C ALA A 76 -0.99 -3.75 11.19
N SER A 77 -0.65 -4.69 10.29
CA SER A 77 -1.54 -5.14 9.22
C SER A 77 -2.82 -5.76 9.78
N ALA A 78 -2.73 -6.60 10.81
CA ALA A 78 -3.88 -7.22 11.45
C ALA A 78 -4.83 -6.18 12.07
N VAL A 79 -4.28 -5.19 12.79
CA VAL A 79 -5.04 -4.08 13.38
C VAL A 79 -5.69 -3.21 12.29
N SER A 80 -4.94 -2.88 11.24
CA SER A 80 -5.42 -2.14 10.07
C SER A 80 -6.61 -2.84 9.41
N ILE A 81 -6.49 -4.14 9.11
CA ILE A 81 -7.55 -4.96 8.52
C ILE A 81 -8.75 -5.05 9.46
N TRP A 82 -8.52 -5.33 10.74
CA TRP A 82 -9.58 -5.42 11.74
C TRP A 82 -10.39 -4.13 11.83
N TRP A 83 -9.70 -2.99 11.79
CA TRP A 83 -10.31 -1.66 11.80
C TRP A 83 -11.06 -1.38 10.50
N LEU A 84 -10.48 -1.68 9.33
CA LEU A 84 -11.10 -1.49 8.01
C LEU A 84 -12.41 -2.29 7.89
N LEU A 85 -12.39 -3.53 8.37
CA LEU A 85 -13.54 -4.44 8.33
C LEU A 85 -14.57 -4.22 9.46
N LYS A 86 -14.37 -3.26 10.37
CA LYS A 86 -15.33 -2.96 11.46
C LYS A 86 -16.78 -2.77 10.98
N PRO A 87 -17.06 -2.15 9.81
CA PRO A 87 -18.45 -2.05 9.30
C PRO A 87 -19.03 -3.35 8.76
N VAL A 88 -18.20 -4.36 8.47
CA VAL A 88 -18.64 -5.66 7.95
C VAL A 88 -19.16 -6.49 9.12
N GLN A 89 -20.35 -7.06 8.96
CA GLN A 89 -21.03 -7.81 10.02
C GLN A 89 -20.97 -9.32 9.79
N GLY A 90 -21.16 -10.08 10.87
CA GLY A 90 -21.32 -11.54 10.84
C GLY A 90 -20.08 -12.32 10.41
N GLU A 91 -20.32 -13.54 9.91
CA GLU A 91 -19.29 -14.50 9.48
C GLU A 91 -18.36 -13.91 8.40
N LEU A 92 -18.87 -13.04 7.53
CA LEU A 92 -18.11 -12.45 6.44
C LEU A 92 -16.88 -11.68 6.94
N ARG A 93 -16.96 -10.99 8.08
CA ARG A 93 -15.82 -10.27 8.66
C ARG A 93 -14.65 -11.21 8.95
N TRP A 94 -14.95 -12.35 9.56
CA TRP A 94 -13.94 -13.36 9.89
C TRP A 94 -13.38 -14.04 8.65
N LEU A 95 -14.23 -14.35 7.66
CA LEU A 95 -13.78 -14.91 6.40
C LEU A 95 -12.85 -13.97 5.63
N LEU A 96 -13.12 -12.66 5.65
CA LEU A 96 -12.24 -11.66 5.04
C LEU A 96 -10.93 -11.49 5.81
N LEU A 97 -10.95 -11.57 7.16
CA LEU A 97 -9.74 -11.57 7.97
C LEU A 97 -8.85 -12.77 7.65
N LEU A 98 -9.43 -13.97 7.54
CA LEU A 98 -8.72 -15.19 7.16
C LEU A 98 -8.20 -15.14 5.72
N ALA A 99 -8.98 -14.59 4.79
CA ALA A 99 -8.56 -14.39 3.41
C ALA A 99 -7.35 -13.43 3.30
N ALA A 100 -7.18 -12.53 4.27
CA ALA A 100 -6.06 -11.59 4.34
C ALA A 100 -4.88 -12.10 5.19
N ALA A 101 -4.89 -13.36 5.61
CA ALA A 101 -3.74 -13.99 6.26
C ALA A 101 -2.41 -13.82 5.50
N PRO A 102 -2.36 -13.82 4.14
CA PRO A 102 -1.11 -13.57 3.41
C PRO A 102 -0.49 -12.21 3.71
N GLU A 103 -1.31 -11.16 3.83
CA GLU A 103 -0.85 -9.81 4.13
C GLU A 103 -0.30 -9.72 5.56
N ILE A 104 -0.99 -10.35 6.50
CA ILE A 104 -0.56 -10.38 7.90
C ILE A 104 0.75 -11.16 8.02
N ALA A 105 0.88 -12.29 7.34
CA ALA A 105 2.07 -13.14 7.39
C ALA A 105 3.28 -12.54 6.65
N SER A 106 3.05 -11.77 5.59
CA SER A 106 4.14 -11.12 4.83
C SER A 106 4.73 -9.92 5.56
N GLY A 107 3.91 -9.21 6.36
CA GLY A 107 4.26 -7.94 6.97
C GLY A 107 4.39 -6.80 5.93
N ASN A 108 3.63 -6.87 4.83
CA ASN A 108 3.55 -5.78 3.85
C ASN A 108 2.71 -4.61 4.39
N VAL A 109 2.68 -3.51 3.64
CA VAL A 109 2.04 -2.24 4.01
C VAL A 109 0.75 -1.95 3.25
N PHE A 110 0.17 -2.93 2.54
CA PHE A 110 -1.06 -2.69 1.75
C PHE A 110 -2.28 -2.47 2.65
N ALA A 111 -2.34 -3.12 3.81
CA ALA A 111 -3.39 -2.87 4.80
C ALA A 111 -3.39 -1.41 5.28
N GLU A 112 -2.21 -0.86 5.58
CA GLU A 112 -1.97 0.52 6.00
C GLU A 112 -2.35 1.50 4.89
N LEU A 113 -2.05 1.16 3.63
CA LEU A 113 -2.48 1.93 2.47
C LEU A 113 -4.01 1.91 2.30
N GLY A 114 -4.68 0.83 2.68
CA GLY A 114 -6.14 0.78 2.83
C GLY A 114 -6.66 1.75 3.89
N VAL A 115 -5.97 1.85 5.04
CA VAL A 115 -6.29 2.84 6.09
C VAL A 115 -6.10 4.27 5.57
N VAL A 116 -5.00 4.54 4.86
CA VAL A 116 -4.77 5.81 4.17
C VAL A 116 -5.89 6.12 3.19
N ALA A 117 -6.36 5.16 2.41
CA ALA A 117 -7.49 5.36 1.49
C ALA A 117 -8.78 5.74 2.24
N ALA A 118 -9.07 5.05 3.36
CA ALA A 118 -10.27 5.29 4.16
C ALA A 118 -10.26 6.65 4.89
N LEU A 119 -9.11 7.06 5.43
CA LEU A 119 -8.97 8.29 6.22
C LEU A 119 -8.55 9.50 5.37
N GLY A 120 -7.82 9.28 4.29
CA GLY A 120 -7.23 10.31 3.44
C GLY A 120 -8.24 11.15 2.67
N VAL A 121 -9.48 10.66 2.51
CA VAL A 121 -10.60 11.47 1.99
C VAL A 121 -10.95 12.63 2.95
N ARG A 122 -10.78 12.42 4.26
CA ARG A 122 -11.04 13.42 5.31
C ARG A 122 -9.79 14.17 5.74
N PHE A 123 -8.64 13.50 5.72
CA PHE A 123 -7.35 14.03 6.18
C PHE A 123 -6.32 13.97 5.04
N PRO A 124 -6.29 14.97 4.14
CA PRO A 124 -5.52 14.88 2.90
C PRO A 124 -4.01 14.73 3.11
N ALA A 125 -3.47 15.19 4.24
CA ALA A 125 -2.05 15.03 4.57
C ALA A 125 -1.62 13.55 4.67
N LEU A 126 -2.54 12.62 4.98
CA LEU A 126 -2.23 11.19 5.07
C LEU A 126 -1.78 10.60 3.72
N TRP A 127 -2.12 11.25 2.60
CA TRP A 127 -1.64 10.81 1.27
C TRP A 127 -0.12 10.92 1.12
N ALA A 128 0.57 11.68 1.98
CA ALA A 128 2.03 11.68 2.04
C ALA A 128 2.58 10.27 2.33
N VAL A 129 1.89 9.46 3.14
CA VAL A 129 2.28 8.06 3.41
C VAL A 129 2.30 7.25 2.11
N ALA A 130 1.23 7.33 1.31
CA ALA A 130 1.18 6.63 0.02
C ALA A 130 2.22 7.20 -0.96
N ALA A 131 2.38 8.52 -1.03
CA ALA A 131 3.35 9.17 -1.91
C ALA A 131 4.79 8.76 -1.63
N LEU A 132 5.15 8.58 -0.36
CA LEU A 132 6.52 8.30 0.09
C LEU A 132 6.81 6.81 0.24
N THR A 133 5.78 5.95 0.23
CA THR A 133 5.97 4.49 0.26
C THR A 133 5.78 3.86 -1.12
N LYS A 134 4.66 4.14 -1.79
CA LYS A 134 4.27 3.57 -3.09
C LYS A 134 3.64 4.67 -3.96
N PRO A 135 4.45 5.51 -4.64
CA PRO A 135 3.96 6.69 -5.35
C PRO A 135 2.80 6.41 -6.32
N SER A 136 2.82 5.29 -7.04
CA SER A 136 1.79 4.95 -8.03
C SER A 136 0.40 4.72 -7.42
N VAL A 137 0.31 4.35 -6.13
CA VAL A 137 -0.98 4.20 -5.44
C VAL A 137 -1.42 5.48 -4.72
N CYS A 138 -0.67 6.59 -4.81
CA CYS A 138 -1.06 7.87 -4.24
C CYS A 138 -2.15 8.56 -5.10
N LEU A 139 -3.38 8.04 -5.03
CA LEU A 139 -4.45 8.42 -5.95
C LEU A 139 -5.51 9.35 -5.36
N GLY A 140 -5.52 9.59 -4.05
CA GLY A 140 -6.47 10.52 -3.44
C GLY A 140 -6.34 11.99 -3.86
N PRO A 141 -5.12 12.55 -3.99
CA PRO A 141 -4.95 13.89 -4.55
C PRO A 141 -5.44 13.95 -6.00
N VAL A 142 -5.15 12.92 -6.80
CA VAL A 142 -5.66 12.82 -8.18
C VAL A 142 -7.19 12.81 -8.19
N TRP A 143 -7.83 11.99 -7.35
CA TRP A 143 -9.28 11.94 -7.23
C TRP A 143 -9.89 13.30 -6.80
N SER A 144 -9.21 14.05 -5.94
CA SER A 144 -9.64 15.40 -5.52
C SER A 144 -9.48 16.42 -6.65
N ALA A 145 -8.38 16.38 -7.39
CA ALA A 145 -8.16 17.21 -8.57
C ALA A 145 -9.21 16.96 -9.66
N LEU A 146 -9.62 15.70 -9.89
CA LEU A 146 -10.69 15.34 -10.83
C LEU A 146 -12.07 15.90 -10.43
N ARG A 147 -12.26 16.19 -9.14
CA ARG A 147 -13.44 16.89 -8.60
C ARG A 147 -13.28 18.42 -8.57
N ARG A 148 -12.15 18.95 -9.03
CA ARG A 148 -11.73 20.36 -8.92
C ARG A 148 -11.64 20.86 -7.47
N ASP A 149 -11.38 19.94 -6.54
CA ASP A 149 -11.18 20.24 -5.13
C ASP A 149 -9.68 20.35 -4.84
N TRP A 150 -9.13 21.55 -5.03
CA TRP A 150 -7.68 21.80 -5.00
C TRP A 150 -7.09 21.91 -3.60
N ARG A 151 -7.91 22.22 -2.58
CA ARG A 151 -7.41 22.37 -1.21
C ARG A 151 -6.82 21.06 -0.66
N PRO A 152 -7.50 19.89 -0.75
CA PRO A 152 -6.90 18.61 -0.41
C PRO A 152 -5.64 18.27 -1.21
N VAL A 153 -5.60 18.66 -2.49
CA VAL A 153 -4.42 18.45 -3.35
C VAL A 153 -3.23 19.22 -2.80
N ALA A 154 -3.40 20.53 -2.53
CA ALA A 154 -2.36 21.37 -1.96
C ALA A 154 -1.87 20.83 -0.60
N ILE A 155 -2.78 20.43 0.29
CA ILE A 155 -2.41 19.86 1.59
C ILE A 155 -1.57 18.58 1.42
N ALA A 156 -1.99 17.65 0.56
CA ALA A 156 -1.27 16.41 0.32
C ALA A 156 0.12 16.66 -0.28
N VAL A 157 0.21 17.56 -1.27
CA VAL A 157 1.48 17.94 -1.91
C VAL A 157 2.41 18.62 -0.92
N CYS A 158 1.94 19.62 -0.17
CA CYS A 158 2.75 20.32 0.82
C CYS A 158 3.23 19.39 1.94
N ALA A 159 2.36 18.52 2.46
CA ALA A 159 2.76 17.53 3.48
C ALA A 159 3.83 16.57 2.95
N THR A 160 3.66 16.09 1.71
CA THR A 160 4.65 15.21 1.06
C THR A 160 5.99 15.92 0.87
N ALA A 161 5.96 17.15 0.33
CA ALA A 161 7.15 17.95 0.07
C ALA A 161 7.89 18.31 1.36
N LEU A 162 7.17 18.65 2.43
CA LEU A 162 7.77 18.95 3.73
C LEU A 162 8.51 17.74 4.30
N VAL A 163 7.84 16.58 4.36
CA VAL A 163 8.44 15.36 4.91
C VAL A 163 9.61 14.88 4.05
N ALA A 164 9.45 14.90 2.71
CA ALA A 164 10.51 14.57 1.78
C ALA A 164 11.71 15.53 1.89
N GLY A 165 11.44 16.83 2.04
CA GLY A 165 12.47 17.86 2.16
C GLY A 165 13.29 17.69 3.44
N VAL A 166 12.64 17.43 4.59
CA VAL A 166 13.33 17.14 5.85
C VAL A 166 14.22 15.90 5.73
N SER A 167 13.71 14.80 5.17
CA SER A 167 14.50 13.59 4.91
C SER A 167 15.65 13.85 3.94
N TYR A 168 15.43 14.65 2.89
CA TYR A 168 16.48 14.99 1.92
C TYR A 168 17.63 15.76 2.55
N LEU A 169 17.32 16.69 3.47
CA LEU A 169 18.36 17.42 4.21
C LEU A 169 19.16 16.50 5.14
N ALA A 170 18.54 15.46 5.69
CA ALA A 170 19.21 14.49 6.55
C ALA A 170 20.06 13.48 5.78
N ALA A 171 19.58 12.99 4.63
CA ALA A 171 20.21 11.91 3.87
C ALA A 171 20.18 12.12 2.34
N PRO A 172 20.81 13.18 1.81
CA PRO A 172 20.70 13.53 0.39
C PRO A 172 21.24 12.41 -0.53
N GLY A 173 22.31 11.71 -0.11
CA GLY A 173 22.87 10.59 -0.87
C GLY A 173 21.86 9.46 -1.12
N GLN A 174 21.03 9.14 -0.12
CA GLN A 174 20.00 8.10 -0.23
C GLN A 174 18.91 8.47 -1.22
N TRP A 175 18.56 9.76 -1.32
CA TRP A 175 17.61 10.24 -2.33
C TRP A 175 18.16 10.11 -3.74
N HIS A 176 19.42 10.47 -3.98
CA HIS A 176 20.04 10.28 -5.29
C HIS A 176 20.11 8.79 -5.66
N ALA A 177 20.45 7.92 -4.69
CA ALA A 177 20.47 6.48 -4.89
C ALA A 177 19.08 5.92 -5.24
N TRP A 178 18.05 6.34 -4.52
CA TRP A 178 16.66 5.93 -4.77
C TRP A 178 16.14 6.42 -6.12
N LEU A 179 16.35 7.69 -6.46
CA LEU A 179 15.95 8.25 -7.75
C LEU A 179 16.69 7.56 -8.92
N GLY A 180 17.98 7.28 -8.74
CA GLY A 180 18.77 6.48 -9.68
C GLY A 180 18.23 5.06 -9.83
N PHE A 181 17.83 4.44 -8.72
CA PHE A 181 17.21 3.12 -8.70
C PHE A 181 15.88 3.08 -9.46
N LEU A 182 14.99 4.05 -9.23
CA LEU A 182 13.72 4.16 -9.95
C LEU A 182 13.94 4.32 -11.46
N ARG A 183 14.92 5.13 -11.87
CA ARG A 183 15.25 5.31 -13.29
C ARG A 183 15.77 4.02 -13.93
N ARG A 184 16.70 3.31 -13.27
CA ARG A 184 17.25 2.04 -13.77
C ARG A 184 16.20 0.94 -13.89
N ASN A 185 15.21 0.93 -12.99
CA ASN A 185 14.16 -0.10 -12.97
C ASN A 185 12.85 0.37 -13.61
N GLY A 186 12.83 1.52 -14.30
CA GLY A 186 11.63 2.04 -14.95
C GLY A 186 11.07 1.10 -16.03
N SER A 187 11.92 0.31 -16.68
CA SER A 187 11.51 -0.71 -17.65
C SER A 187 10.66 -1.83 -17.04
N ALA A 188 10.79 -2.09 -15.74
CA ALA A 188 9.95 -3.07 -15.05
C ALA A 188 8.47 -2.65 -15.03
N ALA A 189 8.15 -1.38 -15.30
CA ALA A 189 6.77 -0.89 -15.33
C ALA A 189 5.92 -1.48 -16.46
N SER A 190 6.53 -1.90 -17.58
CA SER A 190 5.82 -2.56 -18.69
C SER A 190 5.68 -4.07 -18.49
N GLY A 191 6.56 -4.68 -17.68
CA GLY A 191 6.56 -6.10 -17.38
C GLY A 191 5.60 -6.48 -16.24
N ALA A 192 5.20 -7.76 -16.22
CA ALA A 192 4.46 -8.34 -15.10
C ALA A 192 5.41 -8.57 -13.91
N VAL A 193 5.29 -7.76 -12.86
CA VAL A 193 6.10 -7.88 -11.63
C VAL A 193 5.23 -8.35 -10.47
N GLY A 194 5.64 -9.43 -9.80
CA GLY A 194 4.92 -10.06 -8.68
C GLY A 194 3.93 -11.14 -9.10
N SER A 195 3.24 -10.99 -10.24
CA SER A 195 2.36 -12.02 -10.81
C SER A 195 2.45 -12.02 -12.33
N PRO A 196 2.80 -13.15 -12.98
CA PRO A 196 2.91 -13.24 -14.44
C PRO A 196 1.56 -13.10 -15.14
N LEU A 197 0.46 -13.27 -14.41
CA LEU A 197 -0.90 -13.20 -14.95
C LEU A 197 -1.43 -11.76 -15.04
N VAL A 198 -0.76 -10.80 -14.40
CA VAL A 198 -1.23 -9.42 -14.32
C VAL A 198 -0.30 -8.53 -15.13
N PRO A 199 -0.82 -7.79 -16.14
CA PRO A 199 -0.01 -6.88 -16.94
C PRO A 199 0.74 -5.85 -16.10
N GLY A 200 1.84 -5.33 -16.64
CA GLY A 200 2.64 -4.29 -15.99
C GLY A 200 1.81 -3.06 -15.61
N VAL A 201 2.30 -2.32 -14.62
CA VAL A 201 1.61 -1.13 -14.09
C VAL A 201 1.38 -0.06 -15.15
N LEU A 202 2.21 -0.02 -16.20
CA LEU A 202 2.03 0.88 -17.35
C LEU A 202 0.66 0.70 -18.02
N PHE A 203 0.15 -0.53 -18.11
CA PHE A 203 -1.15 -0.82 -18.72
C PHE A 203 -2.30 -0.63 -17.74
N ARG A 204 -2.07 -0.90 -16.46
CA ARG A 204 -3.10 -0.79 -15.41
C ARG A 204 -3.32 0.64 -14.93
N LEU A 205 -2.31 1.52 -15.01
CA LEU A 205 -2.41 2.90 -14.56
C LEU A 205 -3.42 3.72 -15.38
N PRO A 206 -3.47 3.66 -16.72
CA PRO A 206 -4.54 4.28 -17.50
C PRO A 206 -5.94 3.79 -17.10
N ILE A 207 -6.10 2.49 -16.85
CA ILE A 207 -7.36 1.90 -16.40
C ILE A 207 -7.74 2.44 -15.01
N SER A 208 -6.77 2.52 -14.10
CA SER A 208 -6.93 3.11 -12.78
C SER A 208 -7.39 4.57 -12.85
N LEU A 209 -6.77 5.37 -13.71
CA LEU A 209 -7.14 6.78 -13.92
C LEU A 209 -8.53 6.92 -14.55
N ALA A 210 -8.86 6.09 -15.54
CA ALA A 210 -10.20 6.05 -16.14
C ALA A 210 -11.28 5.68 -15.12
N LEU A 211 -11.00 4.71 -14.24
CA LEU A 211 -11.87 4.32 -13.15
C LEU A 211 -12.07 5.45 -12.14
N LEU A 212 -11.01 6.17 -11.76
CA LEU A 212 -11.12 7.35 -10.89
C LEU A 212 -11.95 8.46 -11.52
N TRP A 213 -11.78 8.71 -12.82
CA TRP A 213 -12.56 9.71 -13.54
C TRP A 213 -14.04 9.35 -13.58
N TRP A 214 -14.37 8.11 -13.94
CA TRP A 214 -15.74 7.60 -13.95
C TRP A 214 -16.37 7.61 -12.54
N GLY A 215 -15.56 7.25 -11.54
CA GLY A 215 -15.95 7.19 -10.13
C GLY A 215 -15.66 8.47 -9.35
N ARG A 216 -15.45 9.63 -9.99
CA ARG A 216 -15.00 10.86 -9.31
C ARG A 216 -15.95 11.37 -8.22
N ARG A 217 -17.19 10.87 -8.12
CA ARG A 217 -18.15 11.20 -7.05
C ARG A 217 -18.33 10.09 -6.01
N ARG A 218 -17.56 9.01 -6.12
CA ARG A 218 -17.68 7.79 -5.32
C ARG A 218 -16.34 7.50 -4.67
N PRO A 219 -16.13 7.86 -3.39
CA PRO A 219 -14.83 7.67 -2.75
C PRO A 219 -14.43 6.19 -2.66
N ASP A 220 -15.39 5.26 -2.68
CA ASP A 220 -15.14 3.82 -2.65
C ASP A 220 -14.49 3.26 -3.92
N VAL A 221 -14.35 4.04 -4.99
CA VAL A 221 -13.54 3.62 -6.16
C VAL A 221 -12.04 3.80 -5.94
N VAL A 222 -11.64 4.67 -4.99
CA VAL A 222 -10.23 5.01 -4.76
C VAL A 222 -9.41 3.77 -4.40
N PRO A 223 -9.83 2.87 -3.48
CA PRO A 223 -9.07 1.68 -3.16
C PRO A 223 -8.94 0.69 -4.34
N VAL A 224 -9.95 0.63 -5.22
CA VAL A 224 -9.91 -0.20 -6.44
C VAL A 224 -8.85 0.33 -7.40
N ALA A 225 -8.86 1.65 -7.63
CA ALA A 225 -7.86 2.32 -8.45
C ALA A 225 -6.44 2.15 -7.87
N MET A 226 -6.30 2.21 -6.53
CA MET A 226 -5.02 1.98 -5.84
C MET A 226 -4.50 0.56 -6.07
N MET A 227 -5.36 -0.46 -5.93
CA MET A 227 -5.00 -1.86 -6.22
C MET A 227 -4.51 -2.02 -7.66
N LEU A 228 -5.20 -1.42 -8.63
CA LEU A 228 -4.80 -1.46 -10.03
C LEU A 228 -3.50 -0.71 -10.31
N ALA A 229 -3.16 0.32 -9.53
CA ALA A 229 -1.95 1.10 -9.72
C ALA A 229 -0.73 0.55 -8.96
N THR A 230 -0.84 -0.61 -8.30
CA THR A 230 0.30 -1.22 -7.61
C THR A 230 1.41 -1.61 -8.59
N PRO A 231 2.68 -1.27 -8.32
CA PRO A 231 3.76 -1.55 -9.27
C PRO A 231 4.15 -3.03 -9.27
N VAL A 232 4.09 -3.67 -8.10
CA VAL A 232 4.25 -5.11 -7.90
C VAL A 232 2.90 -5.66 -7.47
N PHE A 233 2.31 -6.54 -8.28
CA PHE A 233 0.98 -7.07 -8.02
C PHE A 233 1.08 -8.43 -7.33
N GLY A 234 0.53 -8.51 -6.11
CA GLY A 234 0.35 -9.76 -5.37
C GLY A 234 -1.04 -9.83 -4.77
N ILE A 235 -1.44 -10.99 -4.26
CA ILE A 235 -2.75 -11.19 -3.62
C ILE A 235 -3.00 -10.20 -2.47
N SER A 236 -1.93 -9.83 -1.77
CA SER A 236 -1.89 -8.78 -0.76
C SER A 236 -2.44 -7.42 -1.22
N ALA A 237 -2.28 -7.04 -2.49
CA ALA A 237 -2.79 -5.76 -2.99
C ALA A 237 -4.33 -5.65 -2.85
N ALA A 238 -5.04 -6.78 -2.84
CA ALA A 238 -6.49 -6.82 -2.70
C ALA A 238 -6.99 -6.38 -1.31
N VAL A 239 -6.16 -6.40 -0.27
CA VAL A 239 -6.56 -5.98 1.08
C VAL A 239 -6.88 -4.49 1.15
N MET A 240 -6.34 -3.67 0.24
CA MET A 240 -6.73 -2.24 0.13
C MET A 240 -8.23 -2.09 -0.11
N LEU A 241 -8.88 -3.05 -0.79
CA LEU A 241 -10.33 -3.04 -1.04
C LEU A 241 -11.15 -3.06 0.24
N PHE A 242 -10.57 -3.47 1.38
CA PHE A 242 -11.26 -3.44 2.67
C PHE A 242 -11.57 -2.03 3.17
N ALA A 243 -11.06 -0.98 2.52
CA ALA A 243 -11.48 0.39 2.75
C ALA A 243 -12.89 0.70 2.23
N ILE A 244 -13.42 -0.08 1.27
CA ILE A 244 -14.71 0.16 0.60
C ILE A 244 -15.88 0.28 1.60
N PRO A 245 -16.10 -0.65 2.55
CA PRO A 245 -17.21 -0.56 3.50
C PRO A 245 -17.23 0.76 4.27
N ARG A 246 -16.06 1.27 4.69
CA ARG A 246 -15.96 2.55 5.39
C ARG A 246 -16.26 3.73 4.49
N LEU A 247 -15.74 3.74 3.27
CA LEU A 247 -15.94 4.83 2.32
C LEU A 247 -17.40 4.94 1.85
N ARG A 248 -18.11 3.80 1.77
CA ARG A 248 -19.55 3.78 1.50
C ARG A 248 -20.39 4.43 2.60
N LEU A 249 -19.99 4.24 3.87
CA LEU A 249 -20.64 4.93 5.00
C LEU A 249 -20.43 6.44 4.98
N VAL A 250 -19.31 6.91 4.42
CA VAL A 250 -19.07 8.35 4.22
C VAL A 250 -19.95 8.87 3.10
N GLY A 251 -20.00 8.17 1.97
CA GLY A 251 -20.82 8.56 0.81
C GLY A 251 -22.32 8.61 1.12
N SER A 252 -22.83 7.67 1.93
CA SER A 252 -24.25 7.66 2.33
C SER A 252 -24.64 8.83 3.24
N ARG A 253 -23.72 9.34 4.07
CA ARG A 253 -23.96 10.51 4.93
C ARG A 253 -24.00 11.84 4.18
N THR A 254 -23.44 11.89 2.97
CA THR A 254 -23.39 13.09 2.13
C THR A 254 -24.47 13.15 1.07
N ALA A 255 -25.28 12.10 0.92
CA ALA A 255 -26.42 12.13 -0.01
C ALA A 255 -27.56 12.97 0.59
N PRO A 256 -28.13 13.95 -0.13
CA PRO A 256 -29.32 14.63 0.35
C PRO A 256 -30.45 13.61 0.55
N ALA A 257 -31.19 13.72 1.65
CA ALA A 257 -32.44 12.99 1.84
C ALA A 257 -33.33 13.29 0.63
N ARG A 258 -33.65 12.26 -0.15
CA ARG A 258 -34.59 12.36 -1.26
C ARG A 258 -36.00 12.41 -0.72
#